data_AF-A0A0U3M8B6-F1
#
_entry.id   AF-A0A0U3M8B6-F1
#
_cell.length_a   1.000
_cell.length_b   1.000
_cell.length_c   1.000
_cell.angle_alpha   90.00
_cell.angle_beta   90.00
_cell.angle_gamma   90.00
#
_symmetry.space_group_name_H-M   'P 1'
#
loop_
_entity.id
_entity.type
_entity.pdbx_description
1 polymer ?
#
loop_
_entity_poly.entity_id
_entity_poly.type
_entity_poly.pdbx_seq_one_letter_code
_entity_poly.pdbx_strand_id
1 'polypeptide(L)'
;MRQLGAVISSALLAAVLTAGLSGCATPIKDERLRPGVSTGAELLQYYGQPSRVWPEADGGRTLEYATQPFGQTCYMVRLDAQDRFVSAVDALAPAQREQVQPGMTPEQVTRMLGRERSRVFFRNSGEDVWDWNVPPDMNGYLLRFNVHFKDGVVLRTSYSVVYPDRRFLWD
;
A
#
# COMPACT_ATOMS: atom_id res chain seq x y z
N MET A 1 -64.07 22.88 10.65
CA MET A 1 -63.57 21.48 10.56
C MET A 1 -62.43 21.49 9.55
N ARG A 2 -61.16 21.44 10.00
CA ARG A 2 -60.28 20.26 9.89
C ARG A 2 -60.12 19.83 8.42
N GLN A 3 -58.98 19.91 7.75
CA GLN A 3 -57.63 19.57 8.22
C GLN A 3 -56.52 20.34 7.46
N LEU A 4 -55.55 20.87 8.21
CA LEU A 4 -54.17 21.03 7.77
C LEU A 4 -53.57 19.62 7.60
N GLY A 5 -53.08 19.30 6.41
CA GLY A 5 -52.47 18.00 6.09
C GLY A 5 -51.21 18.17 5.25
N ALA A 6 -50.11 18.47 5.94
CA ALA A 6 -48.73 18.14 5.60
C ALA A 6 -48.34 18.14 4.10
N VAL A 7 -48.12 19.33 3.53
CA VAL A 7 -47.25 19.50 2.34
C VAL A 7 -45.83 19.83 2.80
N ILE A 8 -45.29 19.05 3.74
CA ILE A 8 -43.91 19.22 4.23
C ILE A 8 -43.40 17.83 4.55
N SER A 9 -42.53 17.28 3.70
CA SER A 9 -41.42 16.35 4.06
C SER A 9 -40.90 15.50 2.89
N SER A 10 -41.23 15.80 1.64
CA SER A 10 -40.60 15.07 0.50
C SER A 10 -39.29 15.70 0.01
N ALA A 11 -38.93 16.90 0.48
CA ALA A 11 -37.76 17.65 -0.01
C ALA A 11 -36.49 17.49 0.86
N LEU A 12 -36.56 16.78 2.00
CA LEU A 12 -35.44 16.64 2.94
C LEU A 12 -34.69 15.30 2.83
N LEU A 13 -35.13 14.37 1.98
CA LEU A 13 -34.48 13.06 1.82
C LEU A 13 -33.50 12.96 0.63
N ALA A 14 -33.41 14.00 -0.19
CA ALA A 14 -32.55 14.01 -1.39
C ALA A 14 -31.19 14.71 -1.19
N ALA A 15 -30.87 15.20 0.01
CA ALA A 15 -29.71 16.06 0.25
C ALA A 15 -28.49 15.36 0.91
N VAL A 16 -28.52 14.03 1.13
CA VAL A 16 -27.44 13.33 1.86
C VAL A 16 -26.65 12.33 1.01
N LEU A 17 -27.02 12.09 -0.26
CA LEU A 17 -26.32 11.16 -1.15
C LEU A 17 -25.37 11.81 -2.16
N THR A 18 -24.82 12.97 -1.83
CA THR A 18 -23.66 13.56 -2.52
C THR A 18 -22.36 13.40 -1.70
N ALA A 19 -22.27 12.37 -0.86
CA ALA A 19 -20.99 11.89 -0.37
C ALA A 19 -20.23 11.32 -1.58
N GLY A 20 -19.27 12.12 -2.04
CA GLY A 20 -18.63 11.98 -3.33
C GLY A 20 -18.13 10.59 -3.64
N LEU A 21 -18.20 10.25 -4.93
CA LEU A 21 -17.27 9.35 -5.58
C LEU A 21 -15.85 9.95 -5.46
N SER A 22 -15.29 10.02 -4.24
CA SER A 22 -13.85 10.09 -4.07
C SER A 22 -13.36 8.74 -4.54
N GLY A 23 -13.03 8.62 -5.83
CA GLY A 23 -12.21 7.50 -6.29
C GLY A 23 -11.05 7.37 -5.32
N CYS A 24 -10.72 6.15 -4.87
CA CYS A 24 -9.69 5.91 -3.88
C CYS A 24 -8.39 6.58 -4.32
N ALA A 25 -8.17 7.82 -3.89
CA ALA A 25 -7.02 8.59 -4.29
C ALA A 25 -5.81 7.92 -3.64
N THR A 26 -4.83 7.59 -4.47
CA THR A 26 -3.59 6.98 -4.00
C THR A 26 -2.51 8.05 -4.02
N PRO A 27 -1.54 8.03 -3.10
CA PRO A 27 -0.50 9.06 -3.04
C PRO A 27 0.29 9.28 -4.35
N ILE A 28 0.29 8.29 -5.25
CA ILE A 28 0.99 8.36 -6.54
C ILE A 28 0.18 9.04 -7.66
N LYS A 29 -1.15 9.18 -7.52
CA LYS A 29 -2.06 9.70 -8.56
C LYS A 29 -3.02 10.77 -8.02
N ASP A 30 -2.66 11.41 -6.92
CA ASP A 30 -3.50 12.43 -6.30
C ASP A 30 -3.04 13.83 -6.70
N GLU A 31 -3.86 14.50 -7.52
CA GLU A 31 -3.59 15.85 -8.01
C GLU A 31 -3.53 16.91 -6.89
N ARG A 32 -4.04 16.59 -5.69
CA ARG A 32 -3.92 17.48 -4.52
C ARG A 32 -2.50 17.51 -3.97
N LEU A 33 -1.70 16.45 -4.18
CA LEU A 33 -0.32 16.38 -3.74
C LEU A 33 0.59 17.09 -4.74
N ARG A 34 1.07 18.28 -4.36
CA ARG A 34 1.96 19.11 -5.16
C ARG A 34 3.36 19.13 -4.55
N PRO A 35 4.40 18.63 -5.25
CA PRO A 35 5.76 18.64 -4.74
C PRO A 35 6.22 20.03 -4.31
N GLY A 36 6.88 20.12 -3.15
CA GLY A 36 7.36 21.37 -2.55
C GLY A 36 6.27 22.28 -1.97
N VAL A 37 4.99 21.92 -2.08
CA VAL A 37 3.85 22.72 -1.60
C VAL A 37 3.05 21.96 -0.55
N SER A 38 2.62 20.74 -0.87
CA SER A 38 1.82 19.95 0.06
C SER A 38 2.62 19.53 1.28
N THR A 39 1.97 19.48 2.44
CA THR A 39 2.62 19.18 3.72
C THR A 39 2.36 17.76 4.20
N GLY A 40 3.18 17.28 5.13
CA GLY A 40 2.91 16.02 5.84
C GLY A 40 1.58 16.04 6.59
N ALA A 41 1.16 17.20 7.11
CA ALA A 41 -0.15 17.35 7.75
C ALA A 41 -1.32 17.12 6.78
N GLU A 42 -1.26 17.68 5.56
CA GLU A 42 -2.27 17.45 4.52
C GLU A 42 -2.28 15.99 4.06
N LEU A 43 -1.11 15.36 3.91
CA LEU A 43 -0.99 13.93 3.64
C LEU A 43 -1.71 13.09 4.71
N LEU A 44 -1.48 13.37 5.99
CA LEU A 44 -2.14 12.67 7.10
C LEU A 44 -3.66 12.93 7.11
N GLN A 45 -4.11 14.12 6.70
CA GLN A 45 -5.53 14.42 6.55
C GLN A 45 -6.17 13.61 5.42
N TYR A 46 -5.45 13.39 4.31
CA TYR A 46 -5.98 12.69 3.14
C TYR A 46 -5.92 11.17 3.27
N TYR A 47 -4.85 10.62 3.87
CA TYR A 47 -4.58 9.17 3.87
C TYR A 47 -4.50 8.55 5.27
N GLY A 48 -4.62 9.36 6.33
CA GLY A 48 -4.46 8.90 7.70
C GLY A 48 -3.00 8.63 8.07
N GLN A 49 -2.82 7.93 9.19
CA GLN A 49 -1.49 7.61 9.71
C GLN A 49 -0.80 6.55 8.84
N PRO A 50 0.51 6.72 8.55
CA PRO A 50 1.27 5.72 7.82
C PRO A 50 1.47 4.47 8.68
N SER A 51 1.66 3.34 8.00
CA SER A 51 2.02 2.07 8.64
C SER A 51 3.42 2.10 9.27
N ARG A 52 4.33 2.94 8.75
CA ARG A 52 5.67 3.18 9.28
C ARG A 52 6.19 4.53 8.81
N VAL A 53 7.06 5.15 9.61
CA VAL A 53 7.83 6.33 9.22
C VAL A 53 9.31 5.97 9.22
N TRP A 54 9.97 6.22 8.10
CA TRP A 54 11.40 6.03 7.92
C TRP A 54 12.12 7.38 8.03
N PRO A 55 13.12 7.53 8.91
CA PRO A 55 13.96 8.71 8.91
C PRO A 55 14.88 8.71 7.67
N GLU A 56 15.11 9.88 7.08
CA GLU A 56 16.09 10.05 6.01
C GLU A 56 17.32 10.82 6.51
N ALA A 57 18.47 10.56 5.88
CA ALA A 57 19.74 11.17 6.27
C ALA A 57 19.77 12.70 6.11
N ASP A 58 18.92 13.26 5.24
CA ASP A 58 18.82 14.71 5.01
C ASP A 58 17.87 15.42 6.01
N GLY A 59 17.40 14.71 7.05
CA GLY A 59 16.48 15.23 8.06
C GLY A 59 15.01 15.16 7.65
N GLY A 60 14.71 14.74 6.42
CA GLY A 60 13.35 14.40 6.02
C GLY A 60 12.89 13.03 6.51
N ARG A 61 11.75 12.59 6.00
CA ARG A 61 11.19 11.26 6.27
C ARG A 61 10.52 10.63 5.04
N THR A 62 10.40 9.32 5.04
CA THR A 62 9.52 8.58 4.12
C THR A 62 8.37 7.99 4.92
N LEU A 63 7.13 8.28 4.51
CA LEU A 63 5.92 7.68 5.06
C LEU A 63 5.59 6.42 4.26
N GLU A 64 5.46 5.29 4.94
CA GLU A 64 5.06 4.01 4.35
C GLU A 64 3.55 3.79 4.55
N TYR A 65 2.83 3.60 3.46
CA TYR A 65 1.42 3.19 3.45
C TYR A 65 1.30 1.80 2.82
N ALA A 66 1.59 0.77 3.62
CA ALA A 66 1.43 -0.62 3.21
C ALA A 66 -0.03 -1.06 3.29
N THR A 67 -0.54 -1.70 2.24
CA THR A 67 -1.85 -2.36 2.26
C THR A 67 -1.77 -3.85 2.61
N GLN A 68 -0.55 -4.37 2.80
CA GLN A 68 -0.30 -5.74 3.29
C GLN A 68 -0.88 -5.96 4.69
N PRO A 69 -1.28 -7.19 5.06
CA PRO A 69 -1.15 -8.46 4.31
C PRO A 69 -2.31 -8.75 3.36
N PHE A 70 -3.26 -7.84 3.18
CA PHE A 70 -4.51 -8.09 2.45
C PHE A 70 -4.59 -7.39 1.08
N GLY A 71 -3.94 -6.24 0.93
CA GLY A 71 -3.80 -5.52 -0.33
C GLY A 71 -2.52 -5.90 -1.10
N GLN A 72 -2.23 -5.17 -2.17
CA GLN A 72 -1.18 -5.48 -3.15
C GLN A 72 -0.16 -4.35 -3.38
N THR A 73 -0.28 -3.25 -2.64
CA THR A 73 0.54 -2.04 -2.82
C THR A 73 1.23 -1.64 -1.53
N CYS A 74 2.34 -0.92 -1.67
CA CYS A 74 2.99 -0.24 -0.55
C CYS A 74 3.50 1.11 -1.04
N TYR A 75 2.85 2.21 -0.64
CA TYR A 75 3.29 3.53 -1.08
C TYR A 75 4.38 4.08 -0.15
N MET A 76 5.50 4.49 -0.73
CA MET A 76 6.57 5.21 -0.05
C MET A 76 6.49 6.69 -0.45
N VAL A 77 6.11 7.54 0.50
CA VAL A 77 5.90 8.98 0.29
C VAL A 77 7.02 9.77 0.94
N ARG A 78 7.84 10.45 0.14
CA ARG A 78 9.00 11.23 0.60
C ARG A 78 8.57 12.65 1.01
N LEU A 79 8.98 13.07 2.20
CA LEU A 79 8.81 14.42 2.76
C LEU A 79 10.16 15.07 3.09
N ASP A 80 10.45 16.27 2.60
CA ASP A 80 11.69 16.99 2.90
C ASP A 80 11.84 17.34 4.41
N ALA A 81 12.98 17.90 4.79
CA ALA A 81 13.24 18.32 6.18
C ALA A 81 12.32 19.46 6.68
N GLN A 82 11.56 20.09 5.79
CA GLN A 82 10.53 21.10 6.11
C GLN A 82 9.11 20.50 6.09
N ASP A 83 9.00 19.16 6.10
CA ASP A 83 7.75 18.41 6.06
C ASP A 83 6.91 18.62 4.79
N ARG A 84 7.56 18.90 3.65
CA ARG A 84 6.88 19.10 2.36
C ARG A 84 7.04 17.88 1.46
N PHE A 85 5.95 17.53 0.77
CA PHE A 85 5.89 16.43 -0.17
C PHE A 85 6.92 16.59 -1.29
N VAL A 86 7.66 15.53 -1.56
CA VAL A 86 8.69 15.48 -2.62
C VAL A 86 8.24 14.53 -3.73
N SER A 87 7.92 13.30 -3.37
CA SER A 87 7.54 12.26 -4.32
C SER A 87 6.79 11.12 -3.64
N ALA A 88 6.10 10.30 -4.42
CA ALA A 88 5.52 9.05 -3.99
C ALA A 88 5.86 7.96 -5.01
N VAL A 89 6.08 6.74 -4.54
CA VAL A 89 6.27 5.55 -5.38
C VAL A 89 5.51 4.38 -4.79
N ASP A 90 4.97 3.50 -5.62
CA ASP A 90 4.55 2.16 -5.17
C ASP A 90 5.79 1.27 -5.12
N ALA A 91 6.26 1.00 -3.90
CA ALA A 91 7.40 0.16 -3.59
C ALA A 91 7.24 -1.29 -4.07
N LEU A 92 6.00 -1.73 -4.33
CA LEU A 92 5.73 -3.06 -4.87
C LEU A 92 5.54 -3.06 -6.39
N ALA A 93 5.70 -1.94 -7.09
CA ALA A 93 5.65 -1.91 -8.55
C ALA A 93 6.76 -2.81 -9.16
N PRO A 94 6.56 -3.39 -10.37
CA PRO A 94 7.53 -4.30 -11.00
C PRO A 94 8.96 -3.75 -11.02
N ALA A 95 9.14 -2.49 -11.44
CA ALA A 95 10.44 -1.82 -11.51
C ALA A 95 11.13 -1.66 -10.14
N GLN A 96 10.39 -1.67 -9.02
CA GLN A 96 10.97 -1.63 -7.67
C GLN A 96 11.38 -3.04 -7.22
N ARG A 97 10.57 -4.05 -7.52
CA ARG A 97 10.86 -5.46 -7.17
C ARG A 97 12.10 -5.99 -7.90
N GLU A 98 12.31 -5.56 -9.15
CA GLU A 98 13.50 -5.91 -9.95
C GLU A 98 14.80 -5.37 -9.38
N GLN A 99 14.75 -4.35 -8.51
CA GLN A 99 15.94 -3.82 -7.85
C GLN A 99 16.43 -4.69 -6.70
N VAL A 100 15.64 -5.67 -6.24
CA VAL A 100 16.08 -6.61 -5.19
C VAL A 100 17.10 -7.57 -5.79
N GLN A 101 18.33 -7.54 -5.25
CA GLN A 101 19.45 -8.32 -5.76
C GLN A 101 20.02 -9.28 -4.71
N PRO A 102 20.64 -10.39 -5.12
CA PRO A 102 21.42 -11.22 -4.22
C PRO A 102 22.46 -10.43 -3.43
N GLY A 103 22.65 -10.78 -2.16
CA GLY A 103 23.56 -10.10 -1.24
C GLY A 103 22.94 -8.94 -0.45
N MET A 104 21.74 -8.47 -0.80
CA MET A 104 21.03 -7.47 0.01
C MET A 104 20.64 -8.03 1.37
N THR A 105 20.71 -7.21 2.42
CA THR A 105 20.23 -7.53 3.76
C THR A 105 18.70 -7.45 3.87
N PRO A 106 18.08 -8.13 4.83
CA PRO A 106 16.66 -8.00 5.11
C PRO A 106 16.23 -6.54 5.36
N GLU A 107 17.06 -5.75 6.02
CA GLU A 107 16.81 -4.33 6.29
C GLU A 107 16.78 -3.50 4.99
N GLN A 108 17.70 -3.77 4.06
CA GLN A 108 17.69 -3.13 2.74
C GLN A 108 16.40 -3.48 1.98
N VAL A 109 15.99 -4.75 2.01
CA VAL A 109 14.75 -5.19 1.35
C VAL A 109 13.51 -4.55 2.00
N THR A 110 13.42 -4.49 3.34
CA THR A 110 12.30 -3.81 4.02
C THR A 110 12.29 -2.30 3.71
N ARG A 111 13.45 -1.65 3.65
CA ARG A 111 13.53 -0.22 3.28
C ARG A 111 13.00 0.04 1.87
N MET A 112 13.24 -0.89 0.95
CA MET A 112 12.82 -0.82 -0.45
C MET A 112 11.34 -1.16 -0.64
N LEU A 113 10.87 -2.28 -0.08
CA LEU A 113 9.55 -2.85 -0.38
C LEU A 113 8.48 -2.54 0.68
N GLY A 114 8.89 -2.03 1.84
CA GLY A 114 8.02 -1.83 3.01
C GLY A 114 7.60 -3.14 3.66
N ARG A 115 6.54 -3.06 4.47
CA ARG A 115 5.99 -4.19 5.24
C ARG A 115 5.58 -5.35 4.34
N GLU A 116 6.12 -6.53 4.64
CA GLU A 116 5.77 -7.80 4.04
C GLU A 116 4.39 -8.34 4.48
N ARG A 117 3.83 -9.24 3.69
CA ARG A 117 2.65 -10.03 4.06
C ARG A 117 2.99 -11.07 5.12
N SER A 118 4.05 -11.85 4.89
CA SER A 118 4.46 -12.92 5.80
C SER A 118 5.96 -13.19 5.76
N ARG A 119 6.44 -13.87 6.81
CA ARG A 119 7.82 -14.37 6.95
C ARG A 119 7.75 -15.82 7.38
N VAL A 120 8.48 -16.70 6.70
CA VAL A 120 8.49 -18.14 6.98
C VAL A 120 9.89 -18.70 6.85
N PHE A 121 10.38 -19.33 7.92
CA PHE A 121 11.65 -20.05 7.90
C PHE A 121 11.46 -21.53 7.52
N PHE A 122 12.21 -21.99 6.52
CA PHE A 122 12.19 -23.35 6.02
C PHE A 122 13.42 -24.13 6.50
N ARG A 123 13.22 -25.01 7.51
CA ARG A 123 14.30 -25.75 8.17
C ARG A 123 15.16 -26.59 7.22
N ASN A 124 14.58 -27.19 6.18
CA ASN A 124 15.32 -28.09 5.28
C ASN A 124 16.28 -27.35 4.34
N SER A 125 15.91 -26.15 3.87
CA SER A 125 16.77 -25.33 3.01
C SER A 125 17.67 -24.38 3.80
N GLY A 126 17.27 -24.06 5.04
CA GLY A 126 17.86 -23.02 5.86
C GLY A 126 17.51 -21.60 5.38
N GLU A 127 16.44 -21.46 4.59
CA GLU A 127 16.01 -20.16 4.04
C GLU A 127 14.95 -19.51 4.93
N ASP A 128 15.07 -18.20 5.14
CA ASP A 128 13.97 -17.35 5.60
C ASP A 128 13.32 -16.71 4.37
N VAL A 129 12.03 -16.91 4.17
CA VAL A 129 11.30 -16.47 2.97
C VAL A 129 10.25 -15.47 3.38
N TRP A 130 10.38 -14.27 2.85
CA TRP A 130 9.41 -13.20 3.05
C TRP A 130 8.63 -13.01 1.76
N ASP A 131 7.35 -12.68 1.86
CA ASP A 131 6.52 -12.46 0.69
C ASP A 131 5.61 -11.24 0.80
N TRP A 132 5.22 -10.75 -0.37
CA TRP A 132 4.27 -9.65 -0.54
C TRP A 132 3.22 -10.09 -1.54
N ASN A 133 1.94 -9.78 -1.28
CA ASN A 133 0.95 -9.83 -2.36
C ASN A 133 1.24 -8.71 -3.35
N VAL A 134 1.14 -8.99 -4.63
CA VAL A 134 1.37 -8.02 -5.69
C VAL A 134 0.31 -8.14 -6.78
N PRO A 135 0.11 -7.11 -7.63
CA PRO A 135 -0.81 -7.21 -8.74
C PRO A 135 -0.37 -8.34 -9.70
N PRO A 136 -1.29 -9.24 -10.10
CA PRO A 136 -0.99 -10.25 -11.11
C PRO A 136 -0.87 -9.60 -12.50
N ASP A 137 -0.18 -10.28 -13.43
CA ASP A 137 -0.06 -9.81 -14.82
C ASP A 137 -1.33 -10.05 -15.66
N MET A 138 -2.18 -10.97 -15.20
CA MET A 138 -3.44 -11.37 -15.82
C MET A 138 -4.51 -11.63 -14.76
N ASN A 139 -5.76 -11.56 -15.18
CA ASN A 139 -6.90 -11.91 -14.32
C ASN A 139 -6.96 -13.43 -14.07
N GLY A 140 -7.52 -13.83 -12.93
CA GLY A 140 -7.86 -15.23 -12.63
C GLY A 140 -6.95 -15.92 -11.60
N TYR A 141 -5.93 -15.22 -11.10
CA TYR A 141 -5.09 -15.71 -10.00
C TYR A 141 -4.55 -14.55 -9.16
N LEU A 142 -4.04 -14.86 -7.96
CA LEU A 142 -3.34 -13.92 -7.11
C LEU A 142 -1.83 -14.18 -7.18
N LEU A 143 -1.02 -13.13 -7.13
CA LEU A 143 0.42 -13.24 -7.26
C LEU A 143 1.13 -12.84 -5.96
N ARG A 144 2.13 -13.63 -5.56
CA ARG A 144 3.05 -13.30 -4.48
C ARG A 144 4.45 -13.14 -5.04
N PHE A 145 5.13 -12.07 -4.65
CA PHE A 145 6.56 -11.90 -4.84
C PHE A 145 7.28 -12.36 -3.57
N ASN A 146 8.23 -13.28 -3.71
CA ASN A 146 8.96 -13.87 -2.60
C ASN A 146 10.43 -13.47 -2.66
N VAL A 147 10.99 -13.11 -1.51
CA VAL A 147 12.42 -12.88 -1.33
C VAL A 147 12.93 -13.97 -0.40
N HIS A 148 13.93 -14.72 -0.87
CA HIS A 148 14.53 -15.83 -0.15
C HIS A 148 15.85 -15.37 0.43
N PHE A 149 15.97 -15.37 1.75
CA PHE A 149 17.18 -15.04 2.48
C PHE A 149 17.88 -16.31 2.95
N LYS A 150 19.20 -16.32 2.88
CA LYS A 150 20.05 -17.35 3.47
C LYS A 150 21.31 -16.68 4.02
N ASP A 151 21.73 -17.10 5.20
CA ASP A 151 22.89 -16.52 5.89
C ASP A 151 22.81 -14.99 6.05
N GLY A 152 21.58 -14.47 6.24
CA GLY A 152 21.33 -13.05 6.48
C GLY A 152 21.33 -12.16 5.23
N VAL A 153 21.37 -12.73 4.02
CA VAL A 153 21.31 -11.97 2.77
C VAL A 153 20.35 -12.60 1.76
N VAL A 154 19.86 -11.81 0.80
CA VAL A 154 19.07 -12.30 -0.33
C VAL A 154 19.89 -13.33 -1.09
N LEU A 155 19.34 -14.53 -1.22
CA LEU A 155 19.85 -15.58 -2.09
C LEU A 155 19.24 -15.44 -3.48
N ARG A 156 17.91 -15.26 -3.56
CA ARG A 156 17.15 -15.16 -4.81
C ARG A 156 15.75 -14.61 -4.57
N THR A 157 15.05 -14.28 -5.64
CA THR A 157 13.63 -13.94 -5.64
C THR A 157 12.83 -15.00 -6.41
N SER A 158 11.53 -15.09 -6.14
CA SER A 158 10.63 -15.96 -6.90
C SER A 158 9.21 -15.38 -6.91
N TYR A 159 8.34 -15.99 -7.70
CA TYR A 159 6.91 -15.70 -7.68
C TYR A 159 6.11 -16.95 -7.35
N SER A 160 5.02 -16.79 -6.61
CA SER A 160 4.05 -17.85 -6.38
C SER A 160 2.68 -17.42 -6.87
N VAL A 161 2.12 -18.22 -7.77
CA VAL A 161 0.73 -18.09 -8.23
C VAL A 161 -0.17 -18.78 -7.21
N VAL A 162 -1.20 -18.07 -6.76
CA VAL A 162 -2.21 -18.57 -5.84
C VAL A 162 -3.55 -18.55 -6.55
N TYR A 163 -4.10 -19.72 -6.83
CA TYR A 163 -5.44 -19.85 -7.36
C TYR A 163 -6.45 -19.81 -6.20
N PRO A 164 -7.43 -18.90 -6.22
CA PRO A 164 -8.53 -18.97 -5.26
C PRO A 164 -9.27 -20.30 -5.45
N ASP A 165 -9.52 -21.03 -4.36
CA ASP A 165 -10.33 -22.24 -4.41
C ASP A 165 -11.76 -21.85 -4.85
N ARG A 166 -12.29 -22.54 -5.88
CA ARG A 166 -13.66 -22.33 -6.38
C ARG A 166 -14.73 -22.61 -5.31
N ARG A 167 -14.39 -23.32 -4.23
CA ARG A 167 -15.33 -23.70 -3.16
C ARG A 167 -15.69 -22.58 -2.18
N PHE A 168 -15.00 -21.43 -2.18
CA PHE A 168 -15.16 -20.41 -1.13
C PHE A 168 -16.03 -19.19 -1.54
N LEU A 169 -16.62 -19.18 -2.73
CA LEU A 169 -17.38 -18.02 -3.23
C LEU A 169 -18.90 -18.17 -3.19
N TRP A 170 -19.45 -19.30 -2.72
CA TRP A 170 -20.89 -19.59 -2.77
C TRP A 170 -21.45 -20.43 -1.60
N ASP A 171 -20.86 -20.36 -0.40
CA ASP A 171 -21.49 -20.81 0.85
C ASP A 171 -21.62 -19.61 1.81
#